data_AF-A0AAJ7BK61-F1
#
_entry.id   AF-A0AAJ7BK61-F1
#
_cell.length_a   1.000
_cell.length_b   1.000
_cell.length_c   1.000
_cell.angle_alpha   90.00
_cell.angle_beta   90.00
_cell.angle_gamma   90.00
#
_symmetry.space_group_name_H-M   'P 1'
#
loop_
_entity.id
_entity.type
_entity.pdbx_description
1 polymer ?
#
loop_
_entity_poly.entity_id
_entity_poly.type
_entity_poly.pdbx_seq_one_letter_code
_entity_poly.pdbx_strand_id
1 'polypeptide(L)'
;MSMMISVFATCFLLLYQIWVKHCQNDMQTIVLESSEYRNDFPSVTFCPQRPMTEERINKILQRMILPTGLRASKFRHNIRHYHEFLAHTKIDNATIFEMINILKINNMTMNDLINDLIDPCESFLHSCYFDERKISCSHYFKKIMAARRYCCTFNNRFYSDKNENTYRPKTKSVKYSPYSGLVLRFNENRFGSNTIDNNETKSSVSNENKIWICVLNSYESLSGTLINYAIQPGKELHIQVEVSVKYAGNDLHNDCVDGDVEERPYVPFYSVSNCKLSSKIQKAYQHCNCIPYFYAYGLVNHSKEICDIEKTICLNDNHNDIWRDKQNSKYYYESLCPSTCKIFNLRKTTTDIPINGGDFACSRI
;
A
#
# COMPACT_ATOMS: atom_id res chain seq x y z
N MET A 1 -45.36 -10.70 -58.36
CA MET A 1 -43.89 -10.84 -58.43
C MET A 1 -43.15 -9.68 -57.76
N SER A 2 -43.45 -8.41 -58.07
CA SER A 2 -42.81 -7.23 -57.43
C SER A 2 -42.93 -7.18 -55.89
N MET A 3 -44.11 -7.44 -55.31
CA MET A 3 -44.27 -7.48 -53.83
C MET A 3 -43.44 -8.58 -53.16
N MET A 4 -43.28 -9.73 -53.79
CA MET A 4 -42.46 -10.81 -53.22
C MET A 4 -40.97 -10.47 -53.21
N ILE A 5 -40.48 -9.81 -54.27
CA ILE A 5 -39.08 -9.37 -54.35
C ILE A 5 -38.81 -8.29 -53.28
N SER A 6 -39.75 -7.36 -53.08
CA SER A 6 -39.65 -6.34 -52.04
C SER A 6 -39.60 -6.95 -50.64
N VAL A 7 -40.47 -7.92 -50.33
CA VAL A 7 -40.48 -8.61 -49.03
C VAL A 7 -39.18 -9.37 -48.79
N PHE A 8 -38.67 -10.11 -49.78
CA PHE A 8 -37.39 -10.81 -49.67
C PHE A 8 -36.22 -9.85 -49.45
N ALA A 9 -36.17 -8.73 -50.19
CA ALA A 9 -35.14 -7.71 -50.01
C ALA A 9 -35.18 -7.09 -48.61
N THR A 10 -36.38 -6.76 -48.10
CA THR A 10 -36.53 -6.24 -46.73
C THR A 10 -36.14 -7.27 -45.67
N CYS A 11 -36.49 -8.55 -45.85
CA CYS A 11 -36.12 -9.61 -44.94
C CYS A 11 -34.60 -9.80 -44.89
N PHE A 12 -33.94 -9.81 -46.06
CA PHE A 12 -32.49 -9.91 -46.15
C PHE A 12 -31.80 -8.71 -45.49
N LEU A 13 -32.29 -7.49 -45.71
CA LEU A 13 -31.76 -6.29 -45.06
C LEU A 13 -31.91 -6.34 -43.54
N LEU A 14 -33.06 -6.78 -43.01
CA LEU A 14 -33.27 -6.93 -41.58
C LEU A 14 -32.37 -8.01 -40.97
N LEU A 15 -32.24 -9.17 -41.63
CA LEU A 15 -31.34 -10.24 -41.19
C LEU A 15 -29.89 -9.79 -41.22
N TYR A 16 -29.48 -9.03 -42.24
CA TYR A 16 -28.14 -8.45 -42.31
C TYR A 16 -27.90 -7.45 -41.18
N GLN A 17 -28.86 -6.57 -40.86
CA GLN A 17 -28.73 -5.63 -39.75
C GLN A 17 -28.67 -6.34 -38.39
N ILE A 18 -29.48 -7.38 -38.17
CA ILE A 18 -29.42 -8.20 -36.96
C ILE A 18 -28.06 -8.90 -36.86
N TRP A 19 -27.56 -9.45 -37.96
CA TRP A 19 -26.26 -10.11 -38.01
C TRP A 19 -25.11 -9.13 -37.73
N VAL A 20 -25.12 -7.95 -38.35
CA VAL A 20 -24.14 -6.89 -38.07
C VAL A 20 -24.18 -6.50 -36.60
N LYS A 21 -25.37 -6.30 -36.02
CA LYS A 21 -25.52 -5.95 -34.60
C LYS A 21 -25.04 -7.07 -33.67
N HIS A 22 -25.30 -8.32 -34.03
CA HIS A 22 -24.80 -9.48 -33.29
C HIS A 22 -23.27 -9.58 -33.37
N CYS A 23 -22.69 -9.40 -34.55
CA CYS A 23 -21.23 -9.37 -34.75
C CYS A 23 -20.55 -8.17 -34.08
N GLN A 24 -21.27 -7.05 -33.91
CA GLN A 24 -20.76 -5.88 -33.20
C GLN A 24 -20.67 -6.10 -31.68
N ASN A 25 -21.18 -7.23 -31.13
CA ASN A 25 -21.11 -7.57 -29.71
C ASN A 25 -21.47 -6.36 -28.83
N ASP A 26 -22.67 -5.78 -29.02
CA ASP A 26 -23.19 -4.69 -28.20
C ASP A 26 -23.27 -5.15 -26.73
N MET A 27 -22.18 -4.93 -25.98
CA MET A 27 -22.09 -5.32 -24.58
C MET A 27 -23.04 -4.46 -23.76
N GLN A 28 -24.05 -5.09 -23.17
CA GLN A 28 -24.96 -4.41 -22.24
C GLN A 28 -24.34 -4.42 -20.84
N THR A 29 -24.22 -3.24 -20.23
CA THR A 29 -23.83 -3.11 -18.83
C THR A 29 -25.08 -2.99 -17.97
N ILE A 30 -25.32 -3.97 -17.09
CA ILE A 30 -26.41 -3.92 -16.11
C ILE A 30 -25.85 -3.33 -14.81
N VAL A 31 -26.47 -2.25 -14.34
CA VAL A 31 -26.12 -1.62 -13.06
C VAL A 31 -27.20 -1.99 -12.05
N LEU A 32 -26.80 -2.63 -10.96
CA LEU A 32 -27.67 -2.97 -9.84
C LEU A 32 -27.19 -2.22 -8.60
N GLU A 33 -28.10 -1.46 -8.00
CA GLU A 33 -27.87 -0.79 -6.73
C GLU A 33 -28.52 -1.60 -5.60
N SER A 34 -27.76 -1.88 -4.55
CA SER A 34 -28.25 -2.59 -3.37
C SER A 34 -27.86 -1.82 -2.12
N SER A 35 -28.83 -1.65 -1.21
CA SER A 35 -28.61 -1.08 0.12
C SER A 35 -28.03 -2.09 1.11
N GLU A 36 -28.07 -3.40 0.81
CA GLU A 36 -27.48 -4.44 1.65
C GLU A 36 -26.00 -4.63 1.29
N TYR A 37 -25.13 -4.01 2.07
CA TYR A 37 -23.69 -4.21 1.95
C TYR A 37 -23.25 -5.49 2.68
N ARG A 38 -22.98 -6.57 1.93
CA ARG A 38 -22.46 -7.85 2.48
C ARG A 38 -20.95 -8.06 2.30
N ASN A 39 -20.29 -7.10 1.65
CA ASN A 39 -18.86 -7.15 1.37
C ASN A 39 -18.04 -6.78 2.61
N ASP A 40 -16.75 -7.10 2.57
CA ASP A 40 -15.85 -6.81 3.68
C ASP A 40 -15.57 -5.31 3.74
N PHE A 41 -15.46 -4.78 4.96
CA PHE A 41 -14.99 -3.42 5.16
C PHE A 41 -13.62 -3.27 4.47
N PRO A 42 -13.33 -2.14 3.79
CA PRO A 42 -12.05 -1.98 3.10
C PRO A 42 -10.87 -2.03 4.08
N SER A 43 -9.67 -2.26 3.54
CA SER A 43 -8.45 -2.07 4.32
C SER A 43 -8.20 -0.57 4.52
N VAL A 44 -7.84 -0.19 5.74
CA VAL A 44 -7.42 1.18 6.08
C VAL A 44 -5.99 1.13 6.59
N THR A 45 -5.10 1.85 5.94
CA THR A 45 -3.68 1.88 6.27
C THR A 45 -3.24 3.31 6.52
N PHE A 46 -2.54 3.55 7.62
CA PHE A 46 -1.91 4.84 7.87
C PHE A 46 -0.39 4.72 7.92
N CYS A 47 0.32 5.70 7.36
CA CYS A 47 1.77 5.75 7.27
C CYS A 47 2.25 7.07 7.90
N PRO A 48 2.83 7.05 9.11
CA PRO A 48 3.39 8.26 9.70
C PRO A 48 4.63 8.71 8.93
N GLN A 49 4.74 10.02 8.68
CA GLN A 49 5.98 10.58 8.09
C GLN A 49 7.18 10.41 9.02
N ARG A 50 6.95 10.47 10.34
CA ARG A 50 7.93 10.18 11.40
C ARG A 50 7.52 8.92 12.17
N PRO A 51 8.05 7.73 11.80
CA PRO A 51 7.65 6.46 12.42
C PRO A 51 8.38 6.16 13.74
N MET A 52 9.23 7.06 14.23
CA MET A 52 10.07 6.87 15.41
C MET A 52 10.15 8.19 16.21
N THR A 53 10.31 8.07 17.53
CA THR A 53 10.53 9.20 18.45
C THR A 53 12.01 9.44 18.71
N GLU A 54 12.35 10.67 19.13
CA GLU A 54 13.71 10.99 19.58
C GLU A 54 14.13 10.15 20.79
N GLU A 55 13.19 9.83 21.68
CA GLU A 55 13.44 8.92 22.80
C GLU A 55 13.91 7.55 22.32
N ARG A 56 13.28 7.02 21.27
CA ARG A 56 13.62 5.71 20.70
C ARG A 56 14.97 5.73 19.99
N ILE A 57 15.27 6.81 19.25
CA ILE A 57 16.59 7.03 18.65
C ILE A 57 17.67 7.12 19.74
N ASN A 58 17.42 7.86 20.83
CA ASN A 58 18.34 7.99 21.96
C ASN A 58 18.63 6.64 22.61
N LYS A 59 17.58 5.85 22.85
CA LYS A 59 17.71 4.52 23.46
C LYS A 59 18.56 3.58 22.60
N ILE A 60 18.43 3.66 21.27
CA ILE A 60 19.27 2.88 20.35
C ILE A 60 20.72 3.36 20.39
N LEU A 61 20.94 4.68 20.33
CA LEU A 61 22.28 5.26 20.39
C LEU A 61 23.03 4.94 21.69
N GLN A 62 22.33 4.81 22.81
CA GLN A 62 22.94 4.46 24.10
C GLN A 62 23.51 3.04 24.14
N ARG A 63 22.94 2.11 23.36
CA ARG A 63 23.36 0.70 23.33
C ARG A 63 24.19 0.34 22.10
N MET A 64 24.22 1.21 21.10
CA MET A 64 24.91 0.97 19.83
C MET A 64 26.36 1.46 19.89
N ILE A 65 27.28 0.65 19.38
CA ILE A 65 28.68 0.99 19.19
C ILE A 65 28.83 1.74 17.86
N LEU A 66 29.25 3.00 17.92
CA LEU A 66 29.55 3.78 16.72
C LEU A 66 31.05 3.68 16.37
N PRO A 67 31.41 3.56 15.09
CA PRO A 67 32.81 3.60 14.65
C PRO A 67 33.53 4.88 15.11
N THR A 68 34.83 4.77 15.34
CA THR A 68 35.68 5.92 15.71
C THR A 68 35.59 7.03 14.65
N GLY A 69 35.28 8.25 15.09
CA GLY A 69 35.13 9.42 14.21
C GLY A 69 33.70 9.68 13.73
N LEU A 70 32.76 8.73 13.91
CA LEU A 70 31.36 8.94 13.58
C LEU A 70 30.65 9.76 14.67
N ARG A 71 30.13 10.93 14.30
CA ARG A 71 29.30 11.74 15.21
C ARG A 71 27.90 11.14 15.34
N ALA A 72 27.38 11.09 16.56
CA ALA A 72 26.00 10.64 16.82
C ALA A 72 24.96 11.46 16.04
N SER A 73 25.21 12.75 15.78
CA SER A 73 24.33 13.59 14.95
C SER A 73 24.22 13.11 13.50
N LYS A 74 25.31 12.60 12.91
CA LYS A 74 25.31 12.03 11.56
C LYS A 74 24.49 10.75 11.51
N PHE A 75 24.66 9.87 12.50
CA PHE A 75 23.83 8.67 12.63
C PHE A 75 22.34 9.01 12.75
N ARG A 76 21.98 9.97 13.61
CA ARG A 76 20.59 10.45 13.75
C ARG A 76 20.02 10.93 12.41
N HIS A 77 20.79 11.74 11.69
CA HIS A 77 20.38 12.25 10.39
C HIS A 77 20.11 11.11 9.40
N ASN A 78 21.05 10.16 9.28
CA ASN A 78 20.92 9.01 8.39
C ASN A 78 19.69 8.17 8.76
N ILE A 79 19.49 7.88 10.03
CA ILE A 79 18.38 7.05 10.50
C ILE A 79 17.00 7.73 10.34
N ARG A 80 16.91 9.06 10.44
CA ARG A 80 15.68 9.77 10.06
C ARG A 80 15.32 9.55 8.58
N HIS A 81 16.32 9.30 7.75
CA HIS A 81 16.19 8.94 6.34
C HIS A 81 16.29 7.41 6.12
N TYR A 82 15.96 6.57 7.10
CA TYR A 82 16.07 5.11 7.00
C TYR A 82 15.43 4.54 5.71
N HIS A 83 14.32 5.14 5.26
CA HIS A 83 13.60 4.71 4.07
C HIS A 83 14.48 4.77 2.82
N GLU A 84 15.43 5.69 2.75
CA GLU A 84 16.37 5.83 1.63
C GLU A 84 17.38 4.67 1.55
N PHE A 85 17.75 4.07 2.69
CA PHE A 85 18.57 2.85 2.68
C PHE A 85 17.79 1.63 2.16
N LEU A 86 16.46 1.71 2.20
CA LEU A 86 15.53 0.66 1.81
C LEU A 86 14.87 0.94 0.47
N ALA A 87 15.00 2.16 -0.02
CA ALA A 87 14.32 2.69 -1.18
C ALA A 87 15.31 3.45 -2.01
N HIS A 88 15.52 2.99 -3.23
CA HIS A 88 16.48 3.47 -4.21
C HIS A 88 16.51 4.99 -4.42
N THR A 89 17.15 5.71 -3.50
CA THR A 89 17.41 7.14 -3.60
C THR A 89 18.89 7.36 -3.87
N LYS A 90 19.23 8.62 -4.13
CA LYS A 90 20.59 9.12 -4.35
C LYS A 90 21.42 9.10 -3.05
N ILE A 91 21.30 8.07 -2.22
CA ILE A 91 22.29 7.85 -1.17
C ILE A 91 23.60 7.47 -1.85
N ASP A 92 24.67 8.15 -1.47
CA ASP A 92 26.02 7.83 -1.92
C ASP A 92 26.51 6.51 -1.30
N ASN A 93 27.33 5.78 -2.05
CA ASN A 93 27.85 4.49 -1.60
C ASN A 93 28.64 4.60 -0.29
N ALA A 94 29.27 5.74 0.03
CA ALA A 94 30.03 5.90 1.26
C ALA A 94 29.10 5.90 2.50
N THR A 95 27.95 6.56 2.41
CA THR A 95 26.90 6.52 3.45
C THR A 95 26.33 5.11 3.64
N ILE A 96 26.16 4.34 2.55
CA ILE A 96 25.75 2.93 2.63
C ILE A 96 26.82 2.10 3.35
N PHE A 97 28.09 2.22 2.97
CA PHE A 97 29.20 1.50 3.60
C PHE A 97 29.37 1.86 5.08
N GLU A 98 29.20 3.13 5.44
CA GLU A 98 29.21 3.57 6.83
C GLU A 98 28.13 2.86 7.65
N MET A 99 26.90 2.80 7.13
CA MET A 99 25.80 2.09 7.79
C MET A 99 26.05 0.58 7.87
N ILE A 100 26.58 -0.05 6.82
CA ILE A 100 27.00 -1.47 6.84
C ILE A 100 28.00 -1.72 7.96
N ASN A 101 29.00 -0.85 8.13
CA ASN A 101 30.00 -0.98 9.19
C ASN A 101 29.39 -0.84 10.59
N ILE A 102 28.47 0.11 10.77
CA ILE A 102 27.74 0.26 12.04
C ILE A 102 26.97 -1.02 12.36
N LEU A 103 26.20 -1.54 11.41
CA LEU A 103 25.40 -2.75 11.56
C LEU A 103 26.28 -3.98 11.89
N LYS A 104 27.42 -4.15 11.20
CA LYS A 104 28.38 -5.25 11.44
C LYS A 104 29.00 -5.22 12.84
N ILE A 105 29.46 -4.06 13.31
CA ILE A 105 30.06 -3.92 14.65
C ILE A 105 29.05 -4.26 15.75
N ASN A 106 27.77 -3.98 15.50
CA ASN A 106 26.69 -4.25 16.43
C ASN A 106 26.03 -5.63 16.22
N ASN A 107 26.57 -6.46 15.33
CA ASN A 107 26.05 -7.78 14.98
C ASN A 107 24.53 -7.77 14.71
N MET A 108 24.08 -6.85 13.88
CA MET A 108 22.66 -6.64 13.57
C MET A 108 22.45 -6.39 12.09
N THR A 109 21.28 -6.77 11.57
CA THR A 109 20.86 -6.44 10.19
C THR A 109 20.16 -5.07 10.15
N MET A 110 19.99 -4.51 8.95
CA MET A 110 19.17 -3.31 8.80
C MET A 110 17.73 -3.55 9.29
N ASN A 111 17.21 -4.76 9.09
CA ASN A 111 15.87 -5.14 9.52
C ASN A 111 15.72 -5.15 11.04
N ASP A 112 16.72 -5.68 11.75
CA ASP A 112 16.75 -5.66 13.23
C ASP A 112 16.76 -4.23 13.74
N LEU A 113 17.62 -3.38 13.15
CA LEU A 113 17.72 -1.97 13.53
C LEU A 113 16.38 -1.27 13.38
N ILE A 114 15.73 -1.44 12.24
CA ILE A 114 14.49 -0.72 12.00
C ILE A 114 13.32 -1.27 12.82
N ASN A 115 13.26 -2.59 13.02
CA ASN A 115 12.26 -3.20 13.88
C ASN A 115 12.32 -2.65 15.31
N ASP A 116 13.53 -2.44 15.81
CA ASP A 116 13.77 -1.85 17.13
C ASP A 116 13.50 -0.35 17.16
N LEU A 117 13.80 0.35 16.08
CA LEU A 117 13.70 1.81 15.96
C LEU A 117 12.27 2.31 15.79
N ILE A 118 11.42 1.55 15.11
CA ILE A 118 10.09 2.02 14.74
C ILE A 118 9.08 1.74 15.83
N ASP A 119 8.31 2.77 16.12
CA ASP A 119 7.27 2.72 17.12
C ASP A 119 6.13 1.78 16.70
N PRO A 120 5.52 1.05 17.66
CA PRO A 120 4.43 0.13 17.35
C PRO A 120 3.14 0.91 17.03
N CYS A 121 2.21 0.31 16.30
CA CYS A 121 1.05 1.00 15.75
C CYS A 121 0.15 1.65 16.81
N GLU A 122 -0.04 0.98 17.94
CA GLU A 122 -0.85 1.46 19.06
C GLU A 122 -0.29 2.74 19.68
N SER A 123 1.01 2.97 19.60
CA SER A 123 1.61 4.19 20.15
C SER A 123 1.29 5.44 19.31
N PHE A 124 0.79 5.26 18.08
CA PHE A 124 0.30 6.36 17.25
C PHE A 124 -1.17 6.72 17.51
N LEU A 125 -1.91 5.79 18.11
CA LEU A 125 -3.36 5.84 18.22
C LEU A 125 -3.74 6.03 19.69
N HIS A 126 -4.46 7.11 19.98
CA HIS A 126 -5.09 7.31 21.28
C HIS A 126 -6.24 6.32 21.50
N SER A 127 -7.06 6.13 20.47
CA SER A 127 -8.23 5.24 20.53
C SER A 127 -8.73 4.86 19.14
N CYS A 128 -9.28 3.65 19.03
CA CYS A 128 -9.88 3.11 17.82
C CYS A 128 -11.33 2.70 18.09
N TYR A 129 -12.23 3.01 17.17
CA TYR A 129 -13.62 2.58 17.21
C TYR A 129 -14.00 1.94 15.88
N PHE A 130 -14.82 0.92 15.93
CA PHE A 130 -15.44 0.30 14.76
C PHE A 130 -16.94 0.14 15.01
N ASP A 131 -17.78 0.69 14.14
CA ASP A 131 -19.24 0.73 14.28
C ASP A 131 -19.70 1.17 15.69
N GLU A 132 -19.12 2.29 16.14
CA GLU A 132 -19.35 2.94 17.44
C GLU A 132 -18.83 2.16 18.67
N ARG A 133 -18.21 0.99 18.46
CA ARG A 133 -17.62 0.19 19.54
C ARG A 133 -16.13 0.44 19.64
N LYS A 134 -15.64 0.73 20.85
CA LYS A 134 -14.21 0.83 21.11
C LYS A 134 -13.54 -0.53 20.83
N ILE A 135 -12.51 -0.54 20.00
CA ILE A 135 -11.72 -1.73 19.68
C ILE A 135 -10.26 -1.56 20.13
N SER A 136 -9.56 -2.68 20.32
CA SER A 136 -8.14 -2.64 20.66
C SER A 136 -7.29 -2.27 19.44
N CYS A 137 -6.63 -1.10 19.47
CA CYS A 137 -5.77 -0.66 18.37
C CYS A 137 -4.60 -1.63 18.13
N SER A 138 -3.93 -2.10 19.19
CA SER A 138 -2.80 -3.04 19.10
C SER A 138 -3.23 -4.40 18.57
N HIS A 139 -4.46 -4.84 18.88
CA HIS A 139 -4.98 -6.05 18.29
C HIS A 139 -5.23 -5.83 16.81
N TYR A 140 -6.02 -4.83 16.41
CA TYR A 140 -6.55 -4.73 15.04
C TYR A 140 -5.58 -4.14 14.00
N PHE A 141 -4.59 -3.35 14.41
CA PHE A 141 -3.60 -2.77 13.49
C PHE A 141 -2.30 -3.57 13.49
N LYS A 142 -1.82 -3.90 12.29
CA LYS A 142 -0.52 -4.57 12.10
C LYS A 142 0.49 -3.62 11.48
N LYS A 143 1.72 -3.64 12.01
CA LYS A 143 2.86 -2.96 11.41
C LYS A 143 3.26 -3.68 10.13
N ILE A 144 3.36 -2.94 9.03
CA ILE A 144 3.79 -3.42 7.72
C ILE A 144 4.86 -2.48 7.17
N MET A 145 5.72 -3.00 6.32
CA MET A 145 6.54 -2.18 5.42
C MET A 145 5.92 -2.22 4.03
N ALA A 146 5.52 -1.07 3.51
CA ALA A 146 4.95 -0.99 2.18
C ALA A 146 5.20 0.38 1.54
N ALA A 147 5.23 0.44 0.21
CA ALA A 147 5.55 1.68 -0.53
C ALA A 147 6.78 2.43 0.03
N ARG A 148 7.83 1.68 0.43
CA ARG A 148 9.09 2.22 0.99
C ARG A 148 8.94 2.93 2.34
N ARG A 149 7.85 2.70 3.08
CA ARG A 149 7.58 3.32 4.39
C ARG A 149 6.98 2.31 5.35
N TYR A 150 7.18 2.55 6.64
CA TYR A 150 6.41 1.81 7.64
C TYR A 150 5.02 2.39 7.76
N CYS A 151 4.05 1.47 7.81
CA CYS A 151 2.65 1.78 7.89
C CYS A 151 1.97 0.81 8.86
N CYS A 152 0.76 1.16 9.25
CA CYS A 152 -0.10 0.39 10.13
C CYS A 152 -1.40 0.12 9.41
N THR A 153 -1.75 -1.14 9.25
CA THR A 153 -2.89 -1.55 8.43
C THR A 153 -3.97 -2.27 9.24
N PHE A 154 -5.21 -1.90 8.96
CA PHE A 154 -6.44 -2.52 9.43
C PHE A 154 -7.07 -3.32 8.29
N ASN A 155 -7.57 -4.51 8.61
CA ASN A 155 -8.34 -5.39 7.72
C ASN A 155 -7.66 -5.71 6.36
N ASN A 156 -6.33 -5.74 6.30
CA ASN A 156 -5.60 -6.09 5.08
C ASN A 156 -5.19 -7.58 5.06
N ARG A 157 -5.60 -8.28 4.01
CA ARG A 157 -5.29 -9.69 3.75
C ARG A 157 -3.97 -9.89 3.04
N PHE A 158 -3.58 -8.97 2.17
CA PHE A 158 -2.31 -9.06 1.45
C PHE A 158 -1.15 -9.22 2.43
N TYR A 159 -1.14 -8.47 3.54
CA TYR A 159 -0.11 -8.52 4.58
C TYR A 159 -0.43 -9.46 5.75
N SER A 160 -1.41 -10.37 5.60
CA SER A 160 -1.69 -11.35 6.65
C SER A 160 -0.64 -12.45 6.66
N ASP A 161 -0.06 -12.71 7.83
CA ASP A 161 0.87 -13.82 8.03
C ASP A 161 0.12 -15.16 7.89
N LYS A 162 0.57 -16.04 6.99
CA LYS A 162 -0.03 -17.37 6.81
C LYS A 162 0.29 -18.30 7.99
N ASN A 163 1.35 -18.01 8.76
CA ASN A 163 1.78 -18.82 9.90
C ASN A 163 1.09 -18.43 11.22
N GLU A 164 0.45 -17.26 11.28
CA GLU A 164 -0.48 -16.96 12.38
C GLU A 164 -1.78 -17.72 12.13
N ASN A 165 -2.01 -18.80 12.89
CA ASN A 165 -3.29 -19.52 13.01
C ASN A 165 -4.49 -18.63 13.42
N THR A 166 -4.29 -17.32 13.56
CA THR A 166 -5.35 -16.33 13.75
C THR A 166 -5.73 -15.73 12.40
N TYR A 167 -6.37 -16.53 11.54
CA TYR A 167 -7.11 -15.97 10.41
C TYR A 167 -8.26 -15.15 10.97
N ARG A 168 -8.00 -13.87 11.27
CA ARG A 168 -9.00 -13.00 11.89
C ARG A 168 -10.22 -12.94 10.99
N PRO A 169 -11.45 -13.05 11.51
CA PRO A 169 -12.63 -12.93 10.68
C PRO A 169 -12.64 -11.56 9.98
N LYS A 170 -13.12 -11.55 8.74
CA LYS A 170 -13.28 -10.32 7.95
C LYS A 170 -14.12 -9.34 8.77
N THR A 171 -13.62 -8.13 8.96
CA THR A 171 -14.46 -7.10 9.58
C THR A 171 -15.46 -6.64 8.53
N LYS A 172 -16.75 -6.75 8.86
CA LYS A 172 -17.86 -6.28 8.03
C LYS A 172 -18.58 -5.20 8.80
N SER A 173 -18.90 -4.09 8.15
CA SER A 173 -19.88 -3.15 8.69
C SER A 173 -21.23 -3.46 8.05
N VAL A 174 -22.27 -3.55 8.87
CA VAL A 174 -23.66 -3.75 8.44
C VAL A 174 -24.43 -2.43 8.49
N LYS A 175 -23.78 -1.35 8.95
CA LYS A 175 -24.40 -0.04 9.14
C LYS A 175 -23.89 0.95 8.10
N TYR A 176 -24.80 1.72 7.53
CA TYR A 176 -24.47 2.85 6.67
C TYR A 176 -24.88 4.15 7.37
N SER A 177 -23.90 4.88 7.90
CA SER A 177 -24.11 6.16 8.60
C SER A 177 -22.77 6.87 8.72
N PRO A 178 -22.75 8.22 8.80
CA PRO A 178 -21.54 8.96 9.17
C PRO A 178 -20.89 8.45 10.46
N TYR A 179 -21.64 7.81 11.36
CA TYR A 179 -21.14 7.30 12.65
C TYR A 179 -20.71 5.82 12.64
N SER A 180 -20.92 5.14 11.52
CA SER A 180 -20.54 3.75 11.31
C SER A 180 -19.20 3.68 10.58
N GLY A 181 -18.54 2.53 10.63
CA GLY A 181 -17.20 2.35 10.06
C GLY A 181 -16.09 2.57 11.09
N LEU A 182 -14.92 3.01 10.62
CA LEU A 182 -13.70 3.06 11.42
C LEU A 182 -13.37 4.49 11.85
N VAL A 183 -13.18 4.69 13.16
CA VAL A 183 -12.74 5.98 13.72
C VAL A 183 -11.39 5.81 14.41
N LEU A 184 -10.42 6.59 13.98
CA LEU A 184 -9.05 6.61 14.50
C LEU A 184 -8.75 7.98 15.11
N ARG A 185 -8.45 7.99 16.41
CA ARG A 185 -7.93 9.19 17.07
C ARG A 185 -6.44 9.02 17.27
N PHE A 186 -5.64 9.95 16.76
CA PHE A 186 -4.18 9.92 16.84
C PHE A 186 -3.68 10.67 18.08
N ASN A 187 -2.53 10.24 18.59
CA ASN A 187 -1.84 10.91 19.70
C ASN A 187 -1.18 12.22 19.23
N GLU A 188 -1.34 13.31 19.99
CA GLU A 188 -0.84 14.65 19.64
C GLU A 188 0.68 14.67 19.49
N ASN A 189 1.38 13.99 20.42
CA ASN A 189 2.84 13.91 20.44
C ASN A 189 3.47 13.24 19.21
N ARG A 190 2.65 12.64 18.32
CA ARG A 190 3.08 12.07 17.04
C ARG A 190 3.16 13.07 15.92
N PHE A 191 2.49 14.20 16.07
CA PHE A 191 2.60 15.32 15.17
C PHE A 191 3.58 16.29 15.84
N GLY A 192 4.87 16.16 15.49
CA GLY A 192 5.97 16.82 16.22
C GLY A 192 5.73 18.30 16.57
N SER A 193 6.36 18.75 17.64
CA SER A 193 6.30 20.15 18.08
C SER A 193 6.85 21.09 17.01
N ASN A 194 6.22 22.26 16.84
CA ASN A 194 6.68 23.37 16.00
C ASN A 194 7.94 24.08 16.57
N THR A 195 8.77 23.38 17.35
CA THR A 195 10.06 23.92 17.78
C THR A 195 11.01 23.88 16.59
N ILE A 196 11.05 25.00 15.87
CA ILE A 196 12.05 25.31 14.85
C ILE A 196 13.42 25.28 15.54
N ASP A 197 14.15 24.18 15.40
CA ASP A 197 15.59 24.19 15.64
C ASP A 197 16.23 25.05 14.54
N ASN A 198 16.51 26.32 14.87
CA ASN A 198 17.06 27.35 13.97
C ASN A 198 18.44 27.01 13.36
N ASN A 199 19.00 25.83 13.65
CA ASN A 199 20.36 25.44 13.24
C ASN A 199 20.43 24.30 12.22
N GLU A 200 19.31 23.71 11.79
CA GLU A 200 19.33 22.83 10.61
C GLU A 200 19.11 23.70 9.37
N THR A 201 20.21 23.99 8.67
CA THR A 201 20.21 24.59 7.33
C THR A 201 19.11 23.96 6.49
N LYS A 202 18.25 24.81 5.91
CA LYS A 202 17.16 24.51 4.98
C LYS A 202 17.59 23.55 3.87
N SER A 203 17.70 22.26 4.17
CA SER A 203 17.57 21.19 3.21
C SER A 203 16.08 20.85 3.20
N SER A 204 15.43 21.17 2.09
CA SER A 204 14.29 20.50 1.42
C SER A 204 13.33 19.53 2.17
N VAL A 205 13.20 19.58 3.50
CA VAL A 205 12.20 18.88 4.29
C VAL A 205 11.09 19.90 4.52
N SER A 206 10.34 20.15 3.46
CA SER A 206 9.15 20.99 3.52
C SER A 206 8.26 20.51 4.66
N ASN A 207 7.97 21.43 5.58
CA ASN A 207 6.90 21.40 6.57
C ASN A 207 5.81 20.39 6.24
N GLU A 208 5.63 19.41 7.12
CA GLU A 208 4.37 19.03 7.76
C GLU A 208 4.54 17.68 8.48
N ASN A 209 4.24 17.64 9.77
CA ASN A 209 4.06 16.39 10.49
C ASN A 209 2.73 15.77 10.04
N LYS A 210 2.74 15.03 8.94
CA LYS A 210 1.54 14.38 8.37
C LYS A 210 1.53 12.89 8.66
N ILE A 211 0.34 12.38 8.93
CA ILE A 211 0.08 10.94 8.85
C ILE A 211 -0.76 10.72 7.60
N TRP A 212 -0.22 9.90 6.71
CA TRP A 212 -0.86 9.57 5.45
C TRP A 212 -1.86 8.46 5.66
N ILE A 213 -3.04 8.54 5.05
CA ILE A 213 -4.10 7.53 5.14
C ILE A 213 -4.42 7.04 3.74
N CYS A 214 -4.55 5.73 3.63
CA CYS A 214 -4.95 5.03 2.43
C CYS A 214 -6.05 4.03 2.74
N VAL A 215 -7.09 4.04 1.91
CA VAL A 215 -8.18 3.06 1.94
C VAL A 215 -8.05 2.21 0.68
N LEU A 216 -7.99 0.89 0.80
CA LEU A 216 -7.79 -0.03 -0.32
C LEU A 216 -8.73 -1.23 -0.20
N ASN A 217 -8.85 -1.99 -1.29
CA ASN A 217 -9.42 -3.31 -1.18
C ASN A 217 -8.52 -4.15 -0.26
N SER A 218 -9.13 -4.95 0.61
CA SER A 218 -8.46 -5.79 1.59
C SER A 218 -7.43 -6.75 0.98
N TYR A 219 -7.52 -7.06 -0.30
CA TYR A 219 -6.61 -7.96 -1.02
C TYR A 219 -5.50 -7.25 -1.80
N GLU A 220 -5.48 -5.92 -1.81
CA GLU A 220 -4.49 -5.13 -2.53
C GLU A 220 -3.26 -4.81 -1.67
N SER A 221 -2.10 -4.87 -2.31
CA SER A 221 -0.85 -4.35 -1.77
C SER A 221 -0.81 -2.82 -1.83
N LEU A 222 -0.11 -2.21 -0.88
CA LEU A 222 0.28 -0.81 -0.94
C LEU A 222 1.50 -0.68 -1.87
N SER A 223 1.26 -0.73 -3.18
CA SER A 223 2.31 -0.54 -4.19
C SER A 223 2.31 0.91 -4.73
N GLY A 224 3.36 1.66 -4.37
CA GLY A 224 3.94 2.78 -5.13
C GLY A 224 3.15 4.08 -5.36
N THR A 225 1.80 4.09 -5.38
CA THR A 225 1.08 5.24 -5.99
C THR A 225 -0.22 5.65 -5.30
N LEU A 226 -0.57 5.10 -4.14
CA LEU A 226 -1.85 5.41 -3.49
C LEU A 226 -1.63 5.70 -2.02
N ILE A 227 -1.15 6.91 -1.75
CA ILE A 227 -1.28 7.57 -0.46
C ILE A 227 -2.02 8.87 -0.80
N ASN A 228 -3.30 8.93 -0.43
CA ASN A 228 -4.18 9.95 -1.03
C ASN A 228 -4.49 11.08 -0.05
N TYR A 229 -4.55 10.79 1.25
CA TYR A 229 -5.05 11.73 2.24
C TYR A 229 -4.03 11.93 3.35
N ALA A 230 -3.85 13.17 3.76
CA ALA A 230 -2.96 13.51 4.86
C ALA A 230 -3.80 14.08 5.99
N ILE A 231 -3.64 13.52 7.18
CA ILE A 231 -4.25 14.07 8.39
C ILE A 231 -3.26 15.02 9.07
N GLN A 232 -3.79 16.12 9.60
CA GLN A 232 -3.05 17.14 10.33
C GLN A 232 -3.66 17.35 11.74
N PRO A 233 -2.88 17.85 12.70
CA PRO A 233 -3.39 18.29 14.00
C PRO A 233 -4.55 19.27 13.88
N GLY A 234 -5.49 19.21 14.83
CA GLY A 234 -6.65 20.08 14.91
C GLY A 234 -7.72 19.82 13.84
N LYS A 235 -7.62 18.72 13.09
CA LYS A 235 -8.57 18.37 12.03
C LYS A 235 -9.16 16.98 12.20
N GLU A 236 -10.42 16.85 11.83
CA GLU A 236 -11.12 15.59 11.60
C GLU A 236 -11.26 15.37 10.08
N LEU A 237 -10.65 14.31 9.57
CA LEU A 237 -10.75 13.89 8.17
C LEU A 237 -11.85 12.83 8.04
N HIS A 238 -12.90 13.13 7.28
CA HIS A 238 -13.95 12.18 6.92
C HIS A 238 -13.67 11.62 5.53
N ILE A 239 -13.61 10.31 5.38
CA ILE A 239 -13.41 9.59 4.13
C ILE A 239 -14.62 8.70 3.89
N GLN A 240 -15.63 9.21 3.19
CA GLN A 240 -16.77 8.39 2.78
C GLN A 240 -16.34 7.41 1.68
N VAL A 241 -16.67 6.12 1.85
CA VAL A 241 -16.33 5.07 0.89
C VAL A 241 -17.60 4.49 0.26
N GLU A 242 -17.67 4.57 -1.06
CA GLU A 242 -18.70 3.92 -1.89
C GLU A 242 -18.06 2.75 -2.64
N VAL A 243 -18.68 1.58 -2.53
CA VAL A 243 -18.13 0.33 -3.08
C VAL A 243 -19.00 -0.14 -4.23
N SER A 244 -18.35 -0.45 -5.36
CA SER A 244 -18.99 -1.08 -6.51
C SER A 244 -18.21 -2.32 -6.93
N VAL A 245 -18.92 -3.36 -7.37
CA VAL A 245 -18.31 -4.58 -7.93
C VAL A 245 -18.75 -4.71 -9.36
N LYS A 246 -17.79 -4.87 -10.27
CA LYS A 246 -18.02 -5.10 -11.69
C LYS A 246 -17.64 -6.53 -12.04
N TYR A 247 -18.49 -7.18 -12.83
CA TYR A 247 -18.26 -8.52 -13.36
C TYR A 247 -18.12 -8.43 -14.88
N ALA A 248 -17.14 -9.12 -15.43
CA ALA A 248 -17.03 -9.32 -16.86
C ALA A 248 -18.20 -10.21 -17.31
N GLY A 249 -18.79 -9.86 -18.45
CA GLY A 249 -19.79 -10.73 -19.11
C GLY A 249 -19.14 -12.05 -19.54
N ASN A 250 -19.96 -13.09 -19.73
CA ASN A 250 -19.47 -14.42 -20.11
C ASN A 250 -18.61 -14.40 -21.38
N ASP A 251 -18.93 -13.52 -22.34
CA ASP A 251 -18.20 -13.38 -23.60
C ASP A 251 -16.78 -12.82 -23.44
N LEU A 252 -16.50 -12.16 -22.31
CA LEU A 252 -15.19 -11.59 -21.95
C LEU A 252 -14.40 -12.49 -21.00
N HIS A 253 -14.92 -13.66 -20.62
CA HIS A 253 -14.26 -14.52 -19.62
C HIS A 253 -12.90 -15.04 -20.09
N ASN A 254 -12.68 -15.15 -21.40
CA ASN A 254 -11.38 -15.53 -21.98
C ASN A 254 -10.37 -14.36 -21.99
N ASP A 255 -10.82 -13.12 -21.82
CA ASP A 255 -10.00 -11.90 -21.85
C ASP A 255 -9.64 -11.38 -20.45
N CYS A 256 -10.08 -12.08 -19.41
CA CYS A 256 -9.84 -11.72 -18.02
C CYS A 256 -9.40 -12.93 -17.20
N VAL A 257 -8.75 -12.66 -16.07
CA VAL A 257 -8.27 -13.69 -15.15
C VAL A 257 -9.25 -13.86 -14.02
N ASP A 258 -9.55 -15.11 -13.66
CA ASP A 258 -10.20 -15.42 -12.39
C ASP A 258 -9.19 -15.31 -11.25
N GLY A 259 -9.31 -14.23 -10.47
CA GLY A 259 -8.31 -13.88 -9.46
C GLY A 259 -8.26 -14.83 -8.25
N ASP A 260 -9.28 -15.68 -8.07
CA ASP A 260 -9.36 -16.63 -6.96
C ASP A 260 -8.66 -17.98 -7.27
N VAL A 261 -8.38 -18.28 -8.54
CA VAL A 261 -7.89 -19.60 -9.00
C VAL A 261 -6.38 -19.62 -9.27
N GLU A 262 -5.75 -18.46 -9.51
CA GLU A 262 -4.38 -18.42 -10.01
C GLU A 262 -3.32 -18.28 -8.89
N GLU A 263 -2.61 -19.38 -8.62
CA GLU A 263 -1.44 -19.35 -7.73
C GLU A 263 -0.29 -18.52 -8.32
N ARG A 264 0.36 -17.72 -7.48
CA ARG A 264 1.49 -16.86 -7.88
C ARG A 264 2.70 -17.08 -6.98
N PRO A 265 3.93 -16.99 -7.54
CA PRO A 265 5.15 -17.32 -6.81
C PRO A 265 5.51 -16.33 -5.69
N TYR A 266 5.01 -15.08 -5.76
CA TYR A 266 5.38 -14.01 -4.83
C TYR A 266 4.20 -13.48 -4.01
N VAL A 267 3.05 -13.21 -4.64
CA VAL A 267 1.92 -12.52 -4.00
C VAL A 267 0.72 -13.44 -3.74
N PRO A 268 -0.06 -13.22 -2.67
CA PRO A 268 -1.13 -14.14 -2.25
C PRO A 268 -2.44 -14.00 -3.01
N PHE A 269 -2.70 -12.84 -3.63
CA PHE A 269 -3.95 -12.55 -4.32
C PHE A 269 -3.66 -11.88 -5.66
N TYR A 270 -4.38 -12.30 -6.70
CA TYR A 270 -4.26 -11.67 -8.00
C TYR A 270 -5.09 -10.39 -8.10
N SER A 271 -4.44 -9.33 -8.53
CA SER A 271 -5.04 -8.09 -9.03
C SER A 271 -4.06 -7.50 -10.03
N VAL A 272 -4.51 -6.59 -10.90
CA VAL A 272 -3.60 -5.91 -11.85
C VAL A 272 -2.44 -5.24 -11.09
N SER A 273 -2.73 -4.62 -9.95
CA SER A 273 -1.74 -3.98 -9.09
C SER A 273 -0.75 -4.98 -8.47
N ASN A 274 -1.24 -6.11 -7.95
CA ASN A 274 -0.40 -7.14 -7.34
C ASN A 274 0.42 -7.91 -8.39
N CYS A 275 -0.10 -8.07 -9.61
CA CYS A 275 0.63 -8.66 -10.73
C CYS A 275 1.84 -7.77 -11.11
N LYS A 276 1.64 -6.45 -11.24
CA LYS A 276 2.73 -5.50 -11.47
C LYS A 276 3.76 -5.52 -10.35
N LEU A 277 3.32 -5.66 -9.11
CA LEU A 277 4.20 -5.84 -7.96
C LEU A 277 5.03 -7.13 -8.10
N SER A 278 4.39 -8.26 -8.41
CA SER A 278 5.05 -9.55 -8.62
C SER A 278 6.12 -9.48 -9.72
N SER A 279 5.83 -8.79 -10.83
CA SER A 279 6.80 -8.56 -11.91
C SER A 279 8.01 -7.77 -11.43
N LYS A 280 7.81 -6.73 -10.62
CA LYS A 280 8.92 -5.94 -10.03
C LYS A 280 9.76 -6.76 -9.06
N ILE A 281 9.14 -7.60 -8.23
CA ILE A 281 9.85 -8.52 -7.32
C ILE A 281 10.70 -9.49 -8.13
N GLN A 282 10.15 -10.06 -9.21
CA GLN A 282 10.85 -10.98 -10.10
C GLN A 282 12.08 -10.32 -10.74
N LYS A 283 11.94 -9.10 -11.27
CA LYS A 283 13.07 -8.35 -11.84
C LYS A 283 14.15 -8.07 -10.78
N ALA A 284 13.76 -7.62 -9.60
CA ALA A 284 14.71 -7.37 -8.50
C ALA A 284 15.49 -8.65 -8.15
N TYR A 285 14.79 -9.78 -8.08
CA TYR A 285 15.40 -11.08 -7.83
C TYR A 285 16.33 -11.53 -8.97
N GLN A 286 15.96 -11.34 -10.24
CA GLN A 286 16.82 -11.69 -11.38
C GLN A 286 18.11 -10.86 -11.45
N HIS A 287 18.05 -9.57 -11.08
CA HIS A 287 19.22 -8.69 -11.12
C HIS A 287 20.11 -8.83 -9.87
N CYS A 288 19.51 -8.95 -8.68
CA CYS A 288 20.23 -8.84 -7.41
C CYS A 288 20.16 -10.09 -6.51
N ASN A 289 19.45 -11.15 -6.95
CA ASN A 289 19.24 -12.41 -6.22
C ASN A 289 18.62 -12.25 -4.82
N CYS A 290 17.86 -11.18 -4.59
CA CYS A 290 17.19 -10.94 -3.32
C CYS A 290 15.86 -10.18 -3.54
N ILE A 291 14.97 -10.25 -2.55
CA ILE A 291 13.69 -9.54 -2.55
C ILE A 291 13.83 -8.24 -1.77
N PRO A 292 13.53 -7.07 -2.35
CA PRO A 292 13.58 -5.80 -1.65
C PRO A 292 12.73 -5.82 -0.36
N TYR A 293 13.28 -5.30 0.73
CA TYR A 293 12.66 -5.37 2.05
C TYR A 293 11.21 -4.85 2.09
N PHE A 294 10.91 -3.77 1.37
CA PHE A 294 9.56 -3.18 1.31
C PHE A 294 8.54 -4.01 0.54
N TYR A 295 8.95 -5.14 -0.05
CA TYR A 295 8.07 -6.15 -0.63
C TYR A 295 8.05 -7.45 0.15
N ALA A 296 8.94 -7.64 1.12
CA ALA A 296 9.02 -8.88 1.89
C ALA A 296 7.75 -9.16 2.71
N TYR A 297 7.05 -8.11 3.13
CA TYR A 297 5.80 -8.23 3.87
C TYR A 297 4.67 -8.69 2.96
N GLY A 298 4.00 -9.79 3.33
CA GLY A 298 2.85 -10.33 2.61
C GLY A 298 3.19 -11.31 1.48
N LEU A 299 4.46 -11.72 1.32
CA LEU A 299 4.83 -12.72 0.32
C LEU A 299 4.39 -14.12 0.71
N VAL A 300 4.06 -14.92 -0.31
CA VAL A 300 3.66 -16.32 -0.14
C VAL A 300 4.87 -17.22 0.17
N ASN A 301 6.04 -16.88 -0.36
CA ASN A 301 7.24 -17.69 -0.22
C ASN A 301 8.32 -16.95 0.60
N HIS A 302 8.45 -17.34 1.86
CA HIS A 302 9.45 -16.80 2.79
C HIS A 302 10.84 -17.44 2.64
N SER A 303 11.04 -18.42 1.74
CA SER A 303 12.35 -19.08 1.58
C SER A 303 13.36 -18.27 0.77
N LYS A 304 12.92 -17.19 0.12
CA LYS A 304 13.79 -16.31 -0.67
C LYS A 304 14.44 -15.25 0.21
N GLU A 305 15.73 -15.01 -0.03
CA GLU A 305 16.53 -14.03 0.71
C GLU A 305 15.96 -12.62 0.55
N ILE A 306 15.78 -11.93 1.67
CA ILE A 306 15.40 -10.51 1.69
C ILE A 306 16.68 -9.68 1.53
N CYS A 307 16.65 -8.68 0.66
CA CYS A 307 17.77 -7.77 0.46
C CYS A 307 18.07 -7.02 1.76
N ASP A 308 19.25 -7.26 2.34
CA ASP A 308 19.83 -6.39 3.35
C ASP A 308 20.52 -5.18 2.68
N ILE A 309 21.02 -4.25 3.50
CA ILE A 309 21.64 -2.99 3.06
C ILE A 309 22.79 -3.17 2.07
N GLU A 310 23.51 -4.30 2.11
CA GLU A 310 24.61 -4.59 1.19
C GLU A 310 24.13 -4.72 -0.27
N LYS A 311 22.90 -5.21 -0.46
CA LYS A 311 22.29 -5.37 -1.78
C LYS A 311 21.62 -4.09 -2.29
N THR A 312 21.52 -3.04 -1.46
CA THR A 312 20.96 -1.74 -1.86
C THR A 312 21.75 -1.13 -3.01
N ILE A 313 23.07 -1.31 -3.07
CA ILE A 313 23.92 -0.85 -4.18
C ILE A 313 23.48 -1.49 -5.50
N CYS A 314 23.32 -2.82 -5.54
CA CYS A 314 22.86 -3.52 -6.73
C CYS A 314 21.47 -3.03 -7.19
N LEU A 315 20.56 -2.84 -6.25
CA LEU A 315 19.21 -2.38 -6.57
C LEU A 315 19.21 -0.93 -7.10
N ASN A 316 20.16 -0.10 -6.66
CA ASN A 316 20.38 1.26 -7.16
C ASN A 316 20.96 1.25 -8.58
N ASP A 317 21.99 0.43 -8.82
CA ASP A 317 22.64 0.31 -10.13
C ASP A 317 21.66 -0.19 -11.21
N ASN A 318 20.76 -1.10 -10.84
CA ASN A 318 19.76 -1.68 -11.74
C ASN A 318 18.39 -0.98 -11.66
N HIS A 319 18.32 0.22 -11.07
CA HIS A 319 17.05 0.89 -10.75
C HIS A 319 16.12 1.01 -11.96
N ASN A 320 16.67 1.47 -13.10
CA ASN A 320 15.86 1.72 -14.29
C ASN A 320 15.30 0.44 -14.91
N ASP A 321 15.92 -0.71 -14.70
CA ASP A 321 15.50 -1.97 -15.30
C ASP A 321 14.50 -2.70 -14.40
N ILE A 322 14.67 -2.58 -13.07
CA ILE A 322 13.76 -3.16 -12.08
C ILE A 322 12.46 -2.34 -11.97
N TRP A 323 12.56 -1.01 -11.90
CA TRP A 323 11.44 -0.15 -11.48
C TRP A 323 10.71 0.61 -12.58
N ARG A 324 11.35 0.86 -13.74
CA ARG A 324 10.68 1.50 -14.86
C ARG A 324 10.06 0.46 -15.77
N ASP A 325 8.79 0.67 -16.08
CA ASP A 325 8.08 -0.10 -17.10
C ASP A 325 8.56 0.37 -18.48
N LYS A 326 9.66 -0.21 -18.99
CA LYS A 326 10.11 0.01 -20.37
C LYS A 326 9.28 -0.86 -21.31
N GLN A 327 8.49 -0.22 -22.18
CA GLN A 327 7.71 -0.90 -23.23
C GLN A 327 8.57 -1.74 -24.19
N ASN A 328 9.86 -1.42 -24.33
CA ASN A 328 10.80 -2.12 -25.24
C ASN A 328 11.74 -3.12 -24.54
N SER A 329 11.43 -3.58 -23.32
CA SER A 329 12.26 -4.59 -22.66
C SER A 329 11.93 -6.00 -23.16
N LYS A 330 12.92 -6.89 -23.24
CA LYS A 330 12.77 -8.34 -23.55
C LYS A 330 11.74 -9.04 -22.62
N TYR A 331 11.42 -8.42 -21.49
CA TYR A 331 10.50 -8.88 -20.45
C TYR A 331 9.09 -8.26 -20.54
N TYR A 332 8.77 -7.52 -21.60
CA TYR A 332 7.46 -6.88 -21.78
C TYR A 332 6.30 -7.89 -21.73
N TYR A 333 6.49 -9.07 -22.32
CA TYR A 333 5.50 -10.15 -22.29
C TYR A 333 5.33 -10.80 -20.90
N GLU A 334 6.36 -10.79 -20.04
CA GLU A 334 6.26 -11.20 -18.62
C GLU A 334 5.57 -10.14 -17.73
N SER A 335 5.22 -8.97 -18.30
CA SER A 335 4.52 -7.87 -17.60
C SER A 335 3.08 -7.65 -18.06
N LEU A 336 2.55 -8.52 -18.94
CA LEU A 336 1.13 -8.54 -19.24
C LEU A 336 0.38 -8.94 -17.97
N CYS A 337 -0.31 -7.96 -17.38
CA CYS A 337 -1.20 -8.15 -16.25
C CYS A 337 -2.65 -7.94 -16.72
N PRO A 338 -3.31 -9.00 -17.23
CA PRO A 338 -4.71 -8.93 -17.63
C PRO A 338 -5.62 -8.40 -16.52
N SER A 339 -6.75 -7.83 -16.90
CA SER A 339 -7.79 -7.46 -15.95
C SER A 339 -8.39 -8.70 -15.27
N THR A 340 -8.88 -8.55 -14.04
CA THR A 340 -9.67 -9.59 -13.39
C THR A 340 -11.10 -9.61 -13.91
N CYS A 341 -11.71 -10.79 -13.98
CA CYS A 341 -13.13 -10.93 -14.35
C CYS A 341 -14.08 -10.34 -13.30
N LYS A 342 -13.58 -10.11 -12.08
CA LYS A 342 -14.26 -9.46 -10.98
C LYS A 342 -13.42 -8.30 -10.47
N ILE A 343 -13.94 -7.08 -10.56
CA ILE A 343 -13.25 -5.85 -10.16
C ILE A 343 -13.99 -5.22 -9.00
N PHE A 344 -13.29 -5.03 -7.89
CA PHE A 344 -13.77 -4.24 -6.75
C PHE A 344 -13.28 -2.81 -6.89
N ASN A 345 -14.21 -1.86 -6.89
CA ASN A 345 -13.90 -0.44 -7.00
C ASN A 345 -14.35 0.29 -5.74
N LEU A 346 -13.47 1.14 -5.20
CA LEU A 346 -13.70 1.96 -4.01
C LEU A 346 -13.64 3.43 -4.41
N ARG A 347 -14.80 4.06 -4.57
CA ARG A 347 -14.90 5.50 -4.74
C ARG A 347 -14.86 6.16 -3.37
N LYS A 348 -14.08 7.23 -3.25
CA LYS A 348 -13.80 7.90 -1.97
C LYS A 348 -14.11 9.38 -2.09
N THR A 349 -14.79 9.93 -1.10
CA THR A 349 -15.08 11.36 -1.00
C THR A 349 -14.61 11.86 0.35
N THR A 350 -13.91 12.99 0.38
CA THR A 350 -13.25 13.48 1.59
C THR A 350 -13.75 14.84 2.01
N THR A 351 -13.88 15.02 3.33
CA THR A 351 -14.22 16.31 3.96
C THR A 351 -13.31 16.51 5.16
N ASP A 352 -12.70 17.70 5.27
CA ASP A 352 -11.90 18.10 6.42
C ASP A 352 -12.72 19.05 7.31
N ILE A 353 -12.82 18.72 8.59
CA ILE A 353 -13.57 19.49 9.59
C ILE A 353 -12.59 19.97 10.67
N PRO A 354 -12.56 21.27 11.02
CA PRO A 354 -11.73 21.75 12.12
C PRO A 354 -12.29 21.26 13.47
N ILE A 355 -11.39 20.85 14.38
CA ILE A 355 -11.74 20.42 15.74
C ILE A 355 -11.42 21.54 16.73
N ASN A 356 -12.42 22.00 17.48
CA ASN A 356 -12.20 22.90 18.62
C ASN A 356 -11.72 22.08 19.83
N GLY A 357 -10.41 21.99 20.06
CA GLY A 357 -9.88 21.34 21.27
C GLY A 357 -8.50 20.68 21.19
N GLY A 358 -7.48 21.38 20.72
CA GLY A 358 -6.08 20.95 20.86
C GLY A 358 -5.50 20.16 19.69
N ASP A 359 -4.23 19.79 19.80
CA ASP A 359 -3.33 19.24 18.78
C ASP A 359 -3.68 17.80 18.32
N PHE A 360 -4.89 17.32 18.62
CA PHE A 360 -5.38 16.01 18.23
C PHE A 360 -5.78 15.97 16.75
N ALA A 361 -5.64 14.79 16.15
CA ALA A 361 -6.12 14.52 14.80
C ALA A 361 -7.05 13.30 14.82
N CYS A 362 -8.15 13.35 14.08
CA CYS A 362 -9.11 12.26 13.96
C CYS A 362 -9.40 11.88 12.50
N SER A 363 -9.46 10.59 12.18
CA SER A 363 -9.92 10.12 10.88
C SER A 363 -11.15 9.24 11.07
N ARG A 364 -12.15 9.46 10.21
CA ARG A 364 -13.39 8.69 10.15
C ARG A 364 -13.55 8.16 8.73
N ILE A 365 -13.70 6.84 8.60
CA ILE A 365 -13.76 6.12 7.32
C ILE A 365 -15.04 5.33 7.22
#